data_AF-A0ABD5LZ77-F1
#
_entry.id   AF-A0ABD5LZ77-F1
#
_cell.length_a   1.000
_cell.length_b   1.000
_cell.length_c   1.000
_cell.angle_alpha   90.00
_cell.angle_beta   90.00
_cell.angle_gamma   90.00
#
_symmetry.space_group_name_H-M   'P 1'
#
loop_
_entity.id
_entity.type
_entity.pdbx_description
1 polymer ?
#
loop_
_entity_poly.entity_id
_entity_poly.type
_entity_poly.pdbx_seq_one_letter_code
_entity_poly.pdbx_strand_id
1 'polypeptide(L)'
;MSEHHPSRFMLASSAVCLLACAGVAVLPLLLGTSNAFAGSISSSGLLGVVFAARSLQLLRAAGTPSLPPAVLTTIFGGWFMLAPLLYPDVGVLPTAGTQLGGTIIATFGLYVTVAGVTQE
;
A
#
# COMPACT_ATOMS: atom_id res chain seq x y z
N MET A 1 -22.89 16.33 -17.13
CA MET A 1 -21.79 15.71 -16.35
C MET A 1 -22.14 14.25 -16.17
N SER A 2 -21.53 13.35 -16.94
CA SER A 2 -21.81 11.91 -16.79
C SER A 2 -21.21 11.44 -15.47
N GLU A 3 -22.02 10.94 -14.55
CA GLU A 3 -21.54 10.28 -13.34
C GLU A 3 -20.75 9.02 -13.73
N HIS A 4 -19.43 9.13 -13.84
CA HIS A 4 -18.56 7.97 -13.88
C HIS A 4 -18.55 7.35 -12.49
N HIS A 5 -19.36 6.32 -12.30
CA HIS A 5 -19.26 5.48 -11.13
C HIS A 5 -17.89 4.82 -11.14
N PRO A 6 -17.11 4.93 -10.05
CA PRO A 6 -15.79 4.33 -10.01
C PRO A 6 -15.92 2.82 -10.22
N SER A 7 -15.09 2.29 -11.11
CA SER A 7 -15.00 0.85 -11.37
C SER A 7 -14.93 0.10 -10.03
N ARG A 8 -15.82 -0.90 -9.84
CA ARG A 8 -15.85 -1.72 -8.62
C ARG A 8 -14.49 -2.35 -8.32
N PHE A 9 -13.76 -2.69 -9.38
CA PHE A 9 -12.41 -3.23 -9.28
C PHE A 9 -11.41 -2.19 -8.77
N MET A 10 -11.53 -0.92 -9.18
CA MET A 10 -10.67 0.16 -8.69
C MET A 10 -10.93 0.45 -7.20
N LEU A 11 -12.19 0.48 -6.79
CA LEU A 11 -12.55 0.60 -5.37
C LEU A 11 -12.00 -0.57 -4.55
N ALA A 12 -12.14 -1.80 -5.05
CA ALA A 12 -11.59 -2.98 -4.40
C ALA A 12 -10.05 -2.91 -4.31
N SER A 13 -9.39 -2.49 -5.38
CA SER A 13 -7.93 -2.32 -5.43
C SER A 13 -7.43 -1.32 -4.38
N SER A 14 -8.04 -0.14 -4.32
CA SER A 14 -7.70 0.87 -3.29
C SER A 14 -7.98 0.37 -1.87
N ALA A 15 -9.06 -0.38 -1.66
CA ALA A 15 -9.37 -0.97 -0.36
C ALA A 15 -8.35 -2.06 0.04
N VAL A 16 -7.94 -2.90 -0.90
CA VAL A 16 -6.90 -3.92 -0.69
C VAL A 16 -5.56 -3.26 -0.33
N CYS A 17 -5.16 -2.19 -1.03
CA CYS A 17 -3.97 -1.43 -0.66
C CYS A 17 -4.04 -0.90 0.79
N LEU A 18 -5.19 -0.35 1.19
CA LEU A 18 -5.38 0.14 2.56
C LEU A 18 -5.23 -0.97 3.60
N LEU A 19 -5.89 -2.11 3.38
CA LEU A 19 -5.80 -3.26 4.29
C LEU A 19 -4.39 -3.83 4.35
N ALA A 20 -3.70 -3.92 3.20
CA ALA A 20 -2.33 -4.40 3.13
C ALA A 20 -1.36 -3.44 3.85
N CYS A 21 -1.49 -2.13 3.67
CA CYS A 21 -0.70 -1.15 4.43
C CYS A 21 -0.92 -1.29 5.94
N ALA A 22 -2.17 -1.46 6.38
CA ALA A 22 -2.49 -1.67 7.80
C ALA A 22 -1.89 -2.99 8.32
N GLY A 23 -1.99 -4.07 7.54
CA GLY A 23 -1.38 -5.36 7.86
C GLY A 23 0.13 -5.25 8.01
N VAL A 24 0.82 -4.65 7.03
CA VAL A 24 2.28 -4.44 7.06
C VAL A 24 2.70 -3.56 8.24
N ALA A 25 1.90 -2.57 8.64
CA ALA A 25 2.22 -1.71 9.78
C ALA A 25 2.27 -2.48 11.12
N VAL A 26 1.45 -3.52 11.27
CA VAL A 26 1.29 -4.28 12.51
C VAL A 26 2.12 -5.57 12.51
N LEU A 27 2.31 -6.18 11.35
CA LEU A 27 2.95 -7.50 11.20
C LEU A 27 4.31 -7.63 11.91
N PRO A 28 5.28 -6.70 11.76
CA PRO A 28 6.60 -6.81 12.41
C PRO A 28 6.51 -6.82 13.95
N LEU A 29 5.51 -6.16 14.52
CA LEU A 29 5.30 -6.06 15.97
C LEU A 29 4.77 -7.37 16.55
N LEU A 30 4.06 -8.18 15.75
CA LEU A 30 3.48 -9.45 16.18
C LEU A 30 4.45 -10.62 16.03
N LEU A 31 5.37 -10.54 15.07
CA LEU A 31 6.20 -11.67 14.65
C LEU A 31 7.59 -11.72 15.30
N GLY A 32 7.95 -10.75 16.14
CA GLY A 32 9.23 -10.72 16.84
C GLY A 32 10.43 -10.60 15.89
N THR A 33 10.83 -9.37 15.58
CA THR A 33 11.92 -9.04 14.66
C THR A 33 12.81 -7.94 15.25
N SER A 34 13.85 -7.52 14.54
CA SER A 34 14.73 -6.44 15.03
C SER A 34 13.96 -5.12 15.18
N ASN A 35 14.26 -4.35 16.24
CA ASN A 35 13.60 -3.07 16.52
C ASN A 35 13.77 -2.06 15.37
N ALA A 36 14.91 -2.11 14.67
CA ALA A 36 15.18 -1.24 13.53
C ALA A 36 14.26 -1.56 12.35
N PHE A 37 14.08 -2.85 12.02
CA PHE A 37 13.16 -3.28 10.98
C PHE A 37 11.70 -3.00 11.35
N ALA A 38 11.30 -3.36 12.58
CA ALA A 38 9.96 -3.11 13.08
C ALA A 38 9.60 -1.61 13.06
N GLY A 39 10.47 -0.74 13.58
CA GLY A 39 10.25 0.70 13.55
C GLY A 39 10.12 1.24 12.13
N SER A 40 11.04 0.86 11.24
CA SER A 40 11.05 1.30 9.84
C SER A 40 9.78 0.90 9.09
N ILE A 41 9.39 -0.37 9.17
CA ILE A 41 8.24 -0.91 8.46
C ILE A 41 6.93 -0.44 9.09
N SER A 42 6.81 -0.39 10.41
CA SER A 42 5.60 0.12 11.07
C SER A 42 5.37 1.60 10.79
N SER A 43 6.40 2.44 10.89
CA SER A 43 6.27 3.88 10.55
C SER A 43 5.92 4.09 9.08
N SER A 44 6.59 3.36 8.17
CA SER A 44 6.30 3.42 6.73
C SER A 44 4.89 2.89 6.42
N GLY A 45 4.46 1.83 7.11
CA GLY A 45 3.12 1.24 7.02
C GLY A 45 2.04 2.24 7.41
N LEU A 46 2.23 2.99 8.51
CA LEU A 46 1.31 4.05 8.92
C LEU A 46 1.18 5.15 7.86
N LEU A 47 2.29 5.60 7.28
CA LEU A 47 2.26 6.55 6.16
C LEU A 47 1.53 5.95 4.95
N GLY A 48 1.80 4.68 4.63
CA GLY A 48 1.10 3.94 3.58
C GLY A 48 -0.41 3.87 3.81
N VAL A 49 -0.86 3.69 5.06
CA VAL A 49 -2.28 3.71 5.44
C VAL A 49 -2.88 5.09 5.17
N VAL A 50 -2.21 6.18 5.55
CA VAL A 50 -2.70 7.54 5.30
C VAL A 50 -2.90 7.79 3.81
N PHE A 51 -1.92 7.46 2.98
CA PHE A 51 -2.02 7.68 1.54
C PHE A 51 -3.05 6.75 0.88
N ALA A 52 -3.10 5.47 1.26
CA ALA A 52 -4.08 4.53 0.72
C ALA A 52 -5.51 4.90 1.12
N ALA A 53 -5.72 5.32 2.37
CA ALA A 53 -7.01 5.83 2.85
C ALA A 53 -7.41 7.09 2.09
N ARG A 54 -6.48 8.03 1.89
CA ARG A 54 -6.75 9.25 1.12
C ARG A 54 -7.07 8.94 -0.34
N SER A 55 -6.36 8.00 -0.96
CA SER A 55 -6.64 7.51 -2.32
C SER A 55 -8.07 6.97 -2.42
N LEU A 56 -8.47 6.09 -1.49
CA LEU A 56 -9.82 5.52 -1.45
C LEU A 56 -10.90 6.58 -1.18
N GLN A 57 -10.66 7.52 -0.27
CA GLN A 57 -11.59 8.62 0.03
C GLN A 57 -11.84 9.49 -1.21
N LEU A 58 -10.77 9.89 -1.90
CA LEU A 58 -10.88 10.71 -3.10
C LEU A 58 -11.57 9.96 -4.24
N LEU A 59 -11.24 8.68 -4.44
CA LEU A 59 -11.90 7.84 -5.44
C LEU A 59 -13.40 7.72 -5.18
N ARG A 60 -13.82 7.54 -3.92
CA ARG A 60 -15.24 7.49 -3.55
C ARG A 60 -15.95 8.82 -3.76
N ALA A 61 -15.28 9.95 -3.50
CA ALA A 61 -15.88 11.27 -3.59
C ALA A 61 -15.97 11.80 -5.03
N ALA A 62 -14.96 11.53 -5.85
CA ALA A 62 -14.82 12.11 -7.19
C ALA A 62 -15.08 11.11 -8.34
N GLY A 63 -15.23 9.81 -8.03
CA GLY A 63 -15.41 8.75 -9.02
C GLY A 63 -14.17 8.44 -9.87
N THR A 64 -13.09 9.19 -9.69
CA THR A 64 -11.83 9.07 -10.43
C THR A 64 -10.65 9.02 -9.46
N PRO A 65 -9.59 8.25 -9.77
CA PRO A 65 -8.44 8.10 -8.89
C PRO A 65 -7.56 9.36 -8.88
N SER A 66 -7.10 9.74 -7.69
CA SER A 66 -6.12 10.83 -7.54
C SER A 66 -4.70 10.28 -7.66
N LEU A 67 -3.91 10.83 -8.58
CA LEU A 67 -2.54 10.37 -8.84
C LEU A 67 -1.60 10.49 -7.63
N PRO A 68 -1.49 11.63 -6.93
CA PRO A 68 -0.50 11.77 -5.85
C PRO A 68 -0.58 10.68 -4.77
N PRO A 69 -1.75 10.39 -4.15
CA PRO A 69 -1.82 9.34 -3.14
C PRO A 69 -1.64 7.93 -3.74
N ALA A 70 -2.10 7.67 -4.98
CA ALA A 70 -1.91 6.38 -5.63
C ALA A 70 -0.42 6.07 -5.91
N VAL A 71 0.33 7.06 -6.40
CA VAL A 71 1.77 6.96 -6.63
C VAL A 71 2.51 6.70 -5.32
N LEU A 72 2.23 7.47 -4.27
CA LEU A 72 2.88 7.30 -2.97
C LEU A 72 2.60 5.94 -2.36
N THR A 73 1.36 5.45 -2.42
CA THR A 73 1.01 4.09 -2.00
C THR A 73 1.81 3.04 -2.77
N THR A 74 1.97 3.20 -4.09
CA THR A 74 2.76 2.27 -4.92
C THR A 74 4.23 2.24 -4.52
N ILE A 75 4.83 3.41 -4.27
CA ILE A 75 6.23 3.53 -3.82
C ILE A 75 6.44 2.80 -2.49
N PHE A 76 5.51 2.93 -1.55
CA PHE A 76 5.57 2.17 -0.29
C PHE A 76 5.49 0.66 -0.52
N GLY A 77 4.67 0.20 -1.47
CA GLY A 77 4.66 -1.22 -1.87
C GLY A 77 6.04 -1.73 -2.29
N GLY A 78 6.72 -0.97 -3.16
CA GLY A 78 8.09 -1.29 -3.56
C GLY A 78 9.08 -1.27 -2.39
N TRP A 79 8.96 -0.29 -1.49
CA TRP A 79 9.77 -0.23 -0.28
C TRP A 79 9.59 -1.45 0.61
N PHE A 80 8.37 -1.92 0.83
CA PHE A 80 8.10 -3.11 1.65
C PHE A 80 8.65 -4.40 1.02
N MET A 81 8.74 -4.47 -0.32
CA MET A 81 9.43 -5.59 -0.98
C MET A 81 10.94 -5.55 -0.75
N LEU A 82 11.53 -4.35 -0.76
CA LEU A 82 12.97 -4.14 -0.68
C LEU A 82 13.51 -4.18 0.76
N ALA A 83 12.80 -3.60 1.72
CA ALA A 83 13.30 -3.38 3.07
C ALA A 83 13.79 -4.66 3.77
N PRO A 84 13.11 -5.82 3.70
CA PRO A 84 13.62 -7.06 4.32
C PRO A 84 14.99 -7.52 3.80
N LEU A 85 15.39 -7.08 2.60
CA LEU A 85 16.70 -7.39 2.02
C LEU A 85 17.82 -6.46 2.53
N LEU A 86 17.46 -5.32 3.13
CA LEU A 86 18.40 -4.30 3.60
C LEU A 86 18.66 -4.38 5.10
N TYR A 87 17.71 -4.91 5.88
CA TYR A 87 17.88 -5.08 7.32
C TYR A 87 18.44 -6.47 7.64
N PRO A 88 19.45 -6.58 8.53
CA PRO A 88 19.89 -7.87 9.04
C PRO A 88 18.86 -8.46 10.01
N ASP A 89 18.91 -9.78 10.19
CA ASP A 89 18.18 -10.53 11.23
C ASP A 89 16.66 -10.32 11.27
N VAL A 90 16.03 -10.16 10.10
CA VAL A 90 14.58 -9.91 9.98
C VAL A 90 13.75 -11.16 10.30
N GLY A 91 14.24 -12.34 9.91
CA GLY A 91 13.52 -13.61 10.03
C GLY A 91 12.58 -13.91 8.86
N VAL A 92 12.28 -15.20 8.65
CA VAL A 92 11.54 -15.68 7.46
C VAL A 92 10.10 -15.18 7.41
N LEU A 93 9.37 -15.24 8.53
CA LEU A 93 7.96 -14.83 8.56
C LEU A 93 7.76 -13.32 8.36
N PRO A 94 8.49 -12.42 9.07
CA PRO A 94 8.42 -10.99 8.80
C PRO A 94 8.83 -10.66 7.36
N THR A 95 9.86 -11.31 6.82
CA THR A 95 10.29 -11.13 5.42
C THR A 95 9.16 -11.49 4.45
N ALA A 96 8.63 -12.71 4.53
CA ALA A 96 7.60 -13.19 3.63
C ALA A 96 6.34 -12.34 3.69
N GLY A 97 5.88 -11.99 4.90
CA GLY A 97 4.67 -11.20 5.07
C GLY A 97 4.83 -9.74 4.61
N THR A 98 5.97 -9.10 4.91
CA THR A 98 6.23 -7.73 4.45
C THR A 98 6.41 -7.69 2.93
N GLN A 99 7.10 -8.66 2.32
CA GLN A 99 7.26 -8.73 0.87
C GLN A 99 5.95 -9.03 0.14
N LEU A 100 5.13 -9.93 0.69
CA LEU A 100 3.79 -10.21 0.16
C LEU A 100 2.91 -8.96 0.23
N GLY A 101 2.88 -8.30 1.38
CA GLY A 101 2.16 -7.04 1.56
C GLY A 101 2.64 -5.97 0.58
N GLY A 102 3.95 -5.81 0.43
CA GLY A 102 4.55 -4.92 -0.55
C GLY A 102 4.16 -5.23 -1.99
N THR A 103 4.16 -6.52 -2.36
CA THR A 103 3.75 -6.98 -3.70
C THR A 103 2.29 -6.65 -3.99
N ILE A 104 1.40 -6.89 -3.02
CA ILE A 104 -0.02 -6.53 -3.13
C ILE A 104 -0.17 -5.02 -3.31
N ILE A 105 0.46 -4.22 -2.44
CA ILE A 105 0.37 -2.76 -2.47
C ILE A 105 0.92 -2.21 -3.79
N ALA A 106 2.07 -2.69 -4.25
CA ALA A 106 2.69 -2.24 -5.49
C ALA A 106 1.83 -2.60 -6.70
N THR A 107 1.29 -3.81 -6.77
CA THR A 107 0.48 -4.28 -7.91
C THR A 107 -0.83 -3.49 -8.03
N PHE A 108 -1.61 -3.42 -6.96
CA PHE A 108 -2.90 -2.73 -6.98
C PHE A 108 -2.73 -1.21 -6.97
N GLY A 109 -1.73 -0.68 -6.28
CA GLY A 109 -1.39 0.74 -6.32
C GLY A 109 -0.97 1.19 -7.70
N LEU A 110 -0.15 0.39 -8.40
CA LEU A 110 0.25 0.68 -9.77
C LEU A 110 -0.94 0.65 -10.71
N TYR A 111 -1.86 -0.31 -10.58
CA TYR A 111 -3.10 -0.33 -11.34
C TYR A 111 -3.91 0.97 -11.16
N VAL A 112 -4.14 1.41 -9.92
CA VAL A 112 -4.86 2.67 -9.63
C VAL A 112 -4.11 3.88 -10.17
N THR A 113 -2.78 3.86 -10.10
CA THR A 113 -1.93 4.92 -10.65
C THR A 113 -2.08 5.01 -12.17
N VAL A 114 -1.97 3.88 -12.87
CA VAL A 114 -2.13 3.82 -14.33
C VAL A 114 -3.51 4.30 -14.73
N ALA A 115 -4.58 3.84 -14.06
CA ALA A 115 -5.93 4.31 -14.30
C ALA A 115 -6.06 5.84 -14.16
N GLY A 116 -5.39 6.44 -13.17
CA GLY A 116 -5.34 7.90 -13.02
C GLY A 116 -4.57 8.63 -14.12
N VAL A 117 -3.57 7.99 -14.73
CA VAL A 117 -2.83 8.56 -15.88
C VAL A 117 -3.65 8.44 -17.16
N THR A 118 -4.35 7.32 -17.35
CA THR A 118 -5.14 7.03 -18.56
C THR A 118 -6.55 7.60 -18.50
N GLN A 119 -6.98 8.13 -17.35
CA GLN A 119 -8.34 8.59 -17.08
C GLN A 119 -9.42 7.51 -17.30
N GLU A 120 -9.09 6.27 -16.93
CA GLU A 120 -10.05 5.15 -16.86
C GLU A 120 -10.82 5.11 -15.53
#